data_AF-A0AAU1I3U7-F1
#
_entry.id   AF-A0AAU1I3U7-F1
#
_cell.length_a   1.000
_cell.length_b   1.000
_cell.length_c   1.000
_cell.angle_alpha   90.00
_cell.angle_beta   90.00
_cell.angle_gamma   90.00
#
_symmetry.space_group_name_H-M   'P 1'
#
loop_
_entity.id
_entity.type
_entity.pdbx_description
1 polymer ?
#
loop_
_entity_poly.entity_id
_entity_poly.type
_entity_poly.pdbx_seq_one_letter_code
_entity_poly.pdbx_strand_id
1 'polypeptide(L)' 'MANDIKFSDFTRGEKARIVALTARMAGPRADIRKLQRKVERIEQDALQRKQKK' A
#
# COMPACT_ATOMS: atom_id res chain seq x y z
N MET A 1 7.37 -5.88 12.77
CA MET A 1 6.02 -5.86 13.35
C MET A 1 5.02 -5.83 12.21
N ALA A 2 4.58 -7.01 11.76
CA ALA A 2 3.48 -7.12 10.82
C ALA A 2 2.19 -6.81 11.60
N ASN A 3 1.83 -5.53 11.69
CA ASN A 3 0.42 -5.23 11.93
C ASN A 3 -0.28 -5.77 10.68
N ASP A 4 -1.05 -6.85 10.83
CA ASP A 4 -1.85 -7.45 9.75
C ASP A 4 -2.88 -6.41 9.24
N ILE A 5 -2.43 -5.50 8.38
CA ILE A 5 -3.31 -4.63 7.61
C ILE A 5 -3.89 -5.54 6.54
N LYS A 6 -5.16 -5.92 6.73
CA LYS A 6 -5.83 -6.75 5.74
C LYS A 6 -6.20 -5.90 4.55
N PHE A 7 -6.27 -6.50 3.37
CA PHE A 7 -6.75 -5.80 2.18
C PHE A 7 -8.13 -5.16 2.44
N SER A 8 -8.96 -5.74 3.31
CA SER A 8 -10.25 -5.19 3.74
C SER A 8 -10.18 -3.85 4.51
N ASP A 9 -9.08 -3.56 5.21
CA ASP A 9 -8.90 -2.32 6.00
C ASP A 9 -8.64 -1.09 5.10
N PHE A 10 -8.25 -1.32 3.84
CA PHE A 10 -8.06 -0.25 2.86
C PHE A 10 -9.37 0.22 2.23
N THR A 11 -9.44 1.52 1.94
CA THR A 11 -10.54 2.07 1.13
C THR A 11 -10.44 1.60 -0.33
N ARG A 12 -11.54 1.74 -1.09
CA ARG A 12 -11.57 1.42 -2.53
C ARG A 12 -10.48 2.13 -3.32
N GLY A 13 -10.18 3.40 -3.00
CA GLY A 13 -9.13 4.18 -3.66
C GLY A 13 -7.72 3.68 -3.34
N GLU A 14 -7.49 3.22 -2.12
CA GLU A 14 -6.18 2.72 -1.68
C GLU A 14 -5.88 1.34 -2.23
N LYS A 15 -6.90 0.48 -2.28
CA LYS A 15 -6.84 -0.80 -2.98
C LYS A 15 -6.40 -0.61 -4.43
N ALA A 16 -7.04 0.30 -5.16
CA ALA A 16 -6.69 0.60 -6.55
C ALA A 16 -5.24 1.11 -6.69
N ARG A 17 -4.79 1.97 -5.76
CA ARG A 17 -3.40 2.47 -5.75
C ARG A 17 -2.38 1.38 -5.47
N ILE A 18 -2.63 0.50 -4.49
CA ILE A 18 -1.75 -0.62 -4.18
C ILE A 18 -1.64 -1.56 -5.39
N VAL A 19 -2.78 -1.96 -5.98
CA VAL A 19 -2.78 -2.82 -7.17
C VAL A 19 -2.00 -2.18 -8.32
N ALA A 20 -2.21 -0.89 -8.58
CA ALA A 20 -1.47 -0.16 -9.62
C ALA A 20 0.04 -0.06 -9.33
N LEU A 21 0.43 0.15 -8.07
CA LEU A 21 1.84 0.20 -7.66
C LEU A 21 2.50 -1.19 -7.78
N THR A 22 1.81 -2.24 -7.38
CA THR A 22 2.28 -3.63 -7.51
C THR A 22 2.42 -4.04 -8.97
N ALA A 23 1.46 -3.68 -9.82
CA ALA A 23 1.56 -3.88 -11.27
C ALA A 23 2.78 -3.15 -11.86
N ARG A 24 3.05 -1.92 -11.40
CA ARG A 24 4.25 -1.17 -11.80
C ARG A 24 5.54 -1.82 -11.29
N MET A 25 5.54 -2.43 -10.10
CA MET A 25 6.71 -3.15 -9.57
C MET A 25 7.06 -4.39 -10.38
N ALA A 26 6.08 -5.03 -11.02
CA ALA A 26 6.30 -6.16 -11.92
C ALA A 26 6.95 -5.76 -13.27
N GLY A 27 7.13 -4.46 -13.54
CA GLY A 27 7.77 -3.97 -14.76
C GLY A 27 9.30 -4.09 -14.73
N PRO A 28 9.96 -4.43 -15.86
CA PRO A 28 11.41 -4.64 -15.94
C PRO A 28 12.27 -3.39 -15.71
N ARG A 29 11.67 -2.19 -15.73
CA ARG A 29 12.32 -0.90 -15.42
C ARG A 29 11.78 -0.24 -14.15
N ALA A 30 11.11 -1.00 -13.30
CA ALA A 30 10.50 -0.46 -12.10
C ALA A 30 11.56 -0.09 -11.06
N ASP A 31 11.50 1.15 -10.57
CA ASP A 31 12.20 1.52 -9.34
C ASP A 31 11.44 0.96 -8.14
N ILE A 32 11.73 -0.30 -7.81
CA ILE A 32 11.07 -1.08 -6.75
C ILE A 32 11.12 -0.33 -5.42
N ARG A 33 12.25 0.31 -5.08
CA ARG A 33 12.41 1.05 -3.81
C ARG A 33 11.44 2.23 -3.74
N LYS A 34 11.31 2.99 -4.83
CA LYS A 34 10.39 4.13 -4.89
C LYS A 34 8.93 3.69 -4.84
N LEU A 35 8.59 2.55 -5.44
CA LEU A 35 7.24 2.00 -5.43
C LEU A 35 6.89 1.40 -4.07
N GLN A 36 7.80 0.68 -3.42
CA GLN A 36 7.65 0.18 -2.06
C GLN A 36 7.38 1.31 -1.06
N ARG A 37 8.16 2.40 -1.09
CA ARG A 37 7.91 3.58 -0.23
C ARG A 37 6.50 4.16 -0.40
N LYS A 38 5.91 4.06 -1.60
CA LYS A 38 4.54 4.52 -1.84
C LYS A 38 3.52 3.55 -1.26
N VAL A 39 3.75 2.25 -1.36
CA VAL A 39 2.91 1.23 -0.74
C VAL A 39 2.96 1.37 0.79
N GLU A 40 4.15 1.50 1.38
CA GLU A 40 4.35 1.71 2.82
C GLU A 40 3.60 2.94 3.34
N ARG A 41 3.57 4.05 2.58
CA ARG A 41 2.77 5.23 2.96
C ARG A 41 1.28 4.91 3.02
N ILE A 42 0.75 4.19 2.04
CA ILE A 42 -0.67 3.81 2.01
C ILE A 42 -0.99 2.86 3.17
N GLU A 43 -0.08 1.94 3.48
CA GLU A 43 -0.17 1.07 4.65
C GLU A 43 -0.14 1.86 5.96
N GLN A 44 0.75 2.84 6.11
CA GLN A 44 0.79 3.72 7.27
C GLN A 44 -0.51 4.55 7.41
N ASP A 45 -1.04 5.08 6.32
CA ASP A 45 -2.31 5.83 6.31
C ASP A 45 -3.49 4.92 6.72
N ALA A 46 -3.48 3.65 6.33
CA ALA A 46 -4.45 2.64 6.77
C ALA A 46 -4.30 2.30 8.26
N LEU A 47 -3.07 2.11 8.74
CA LEU A 47 -2.80 1.88 10.16
C LEU A 47 -3.28 3.04 11.02
N GLN A 48 -2.98 4.28 10.62
CA GLN A 48 -3.40 5.46 11.37
C GLN A 48 -4.93 5.56 11.44
N ARG A 49 -5.64 5.28 10.35
CA ARG A 49 -7.12 5.28 10.36
C ARG A 49 -7.70 4.17 11.21
N LYS A 50 -7.11 2.98 11.17
CA LYS A 50 -7.54 1.85 12.02
C LYS A 50 -7.31 2.13 13.50
N GLN A 51 -6.20 2.77 13.85
CA GLN A 51 -5.89 3.15 15.24
C GLN A 51 -6.75 4.33 15.73
N LYS A 52 -7.23 5.19 14.84
CA LYS A 52 -8.10 6.33 15.17
C LYS A 52 -9.59 5.97 15.28
N LYS A 53 -9.98 4.74 14.92
CA LYS A 53 -11.36 4.27 14.90
C LYS A 53 -11.59 3.29 16.03
#